data_AF-D7MWB4-F1
#
_entry.id   AF-D7MWB4-F1
#
_cell.length_a   1.000
_cell.length_b   1.000
_cell.length_c   1.000
_cell.angle_alpha   90.00
_cell.angle_beta   90.00
_cell.angle_gamma   90.00
#
_symmetry.space_group_name_H-M   'P 1'
#
loop_
_entity.id
_entity.type
_entity.pdbx_description
1 polymer ?
#
loop_
_entity_poly.entity_id
_entity_poly.type
_entity_poly.pdbx_seq_one_letter_code
_entity_poly.pdbx_strand_id
1 'polypeptide(L)'
;MAPPTAAPEPNTVPETSPTGHPMFSRIRLATPTDVPFIHKLIHQMAVFERLTHLFVATESGLASTLFNSRPFQAVTVFLLEISPSPFSTNDVSSPEFTPFLETHKVDLPIEDPDKDKFLPDKLNDVVVAGFVLFFPNCWNCILD
;
A
#
# COMPACT_ATOMS: atom_id res chain seq x y z
N MET A 1 -38.30 -52.02 35.18
CA MET A 1 -36.93 -51.47 35.16
C MET A 1 -36.85 -50.55 33.94
N ALA A 2 -36.93 -49.24 34.15
CA ALA A 2 -36.87 -48.25 33.06
C ALA A 2 -35.39 -47.89 32.76
N PRO A 3 -35.01 -47.56 31.51
CA PRO A 3 -33.64 -47.17 31.18
C PRO A 3 -33.32 -45.75 31.70
N PRO A 4 -32.04 -45.44 31.99
CA PRO A 4 -31.66 -44.13 32.51
C PRO A 4 -31.70 -43.05 31.43
N THR A 5 -32.16 -41.87 31.83
CA THR A 5 -32.22 -40.61 31.07
C THR A 5 -30.84 -40.22 30.52
N ALA A 6 -30.76 -39.90 29.23
CA ALA A 6 -29.57 -39.35 28.60
C ALA A 6 -29.23 -37.96 29.18
N ALA A 7 -27.96 -37.75 29.52
CA ALA A 7 -27.44 -36.47 29.98
C ALA A 7 -27.47 -35.42 28.83
N PRO A 8 -27.64 -34.11 29.14
CA PRO A 8 -27.59 -33.07 28.11
C PRO A 8 -26.18 -32.98 27.52
N GLU A 9 -26.08 -32.91 26.20
CA GLU A 9 -24.83 -32.69 25.48
C GLU A 9 -24.16 -31.37 25.91
N PRO A 10 -22.83 -31.29 25.97
CA PRO A 10 -22.14 -30.03 26.21
C PRO A 10 -22.45 -29.09 25.05
N ASN A 11 -23.05 -27.94 25.36
CA ASN A 11 -23.20 -26.85 24.41
C ASN A 11 -21.80 -26.41 23.96
N THR A 12 -21.38 -26.87 22.79
CA THR A 12 -20.25 -26.31 22.05
C THR A 12 -20.59 -24.85 21.77
N VAL A 13 -19.98 -23.96 22.54
CA VAL A 13 -19.95 -22.53 22.20
C VAL A 13 -19.40 -22.46 20.77
N PRO A 14 -20.08 -21.80 19.82
CA PRO A 14 -19.47 -21.55 18.53
C PRO A 14 -18.19 -20.78 18.79
N GLU A 15 -17.03 -21.35 18.45
CA GLU A 15 -15.81 -20.58 18.29
C GLU A 15 -16.16 -19.43 17.35
N THR A 16 -16.23 -18.21 17.90
CA THR A 16 -16.25 -17.00 17.12
C THR A 16 -14.94 -16.97 16.35
N SER A 17 -14.97 -17.49 15.12
CA SER A 17 -13.95 -17.25 14.11
C SER A 17 -13.58 -15.76 14.17
N PRO A 18 -12.30 -15.37 14.16
CA PRO A 18 -11.96 -13.97 14.12
C PRO A 18 -12.58 -13.40 12.85
N THR A 19 -13.55 -12.51 13.02
CA THR A 19 -14.19 -11.76 11.94
C THR A 19 -13.15 -10.74 11.45
N GLY A 20 -12.13 -11.22 10.74
CA GLY A 20 -11.02 -10.38 10.28
C GLY A 20 -11.55 -9.22 9.46
N HIS A 21 -11.01 -8.04 9.69
CA HIS A 21 -11.35 -6.86 8.90
C HIS A 21 -10.66 -7.00 7.54
N PRO A 22 -11.42 -7.11 6.42
CA PRO A 22 -10.81 -7.20 5.11
C PRO A 22 -10.13 -5.87 4.77
N MET A 23 -8.88 -5.94 4.34
CA MET A 23 -8.14 -4.82 3.80
C MET A 23 -7.69 -5.17 2.39
N PHE A 24 -8.02 -4.32 1.44
CA PHE A 24 -7.64 -4.50 0.05
C PHE A 24 -6.36 -3.71 -0.19
N SER A 25 -5.39 -4.32 -0.88
CA SER A 25 -4.16 -3.65 -1.31
C SER A 25 -4.02 -3.69 -2.83
N ARG A 26 -3.49 -2.60 -3.40
CA ARG A 26 -3.16 -2.50 -4.81
C ARG A 26 -1.73 -2.01 -4.96
N ILE A 27 -0.93 -2.75 -5.72
CA ILE A 27 0.37 -2.27 -6.20
C ILE A 27 0.19 -1.82 -7.65
N ARG A 28 0.49 -0.55 -7.94
CA ARG A 28 0.39 0.03 -9.28
C ARG A 28 1.62 0.87 -9.61
N LEU A 29 1.83 1.14 -10.90
CA LEU A 29 2.78 2.18 -11.30
C LEU A 29 2.34 3.53 -10.73
N ALA A 30 3.31 4.29 -10.22
CA ALA A 30 3.11 5.68 -9.90
C ALA A 30 2.94 6.49 -11.20
N THR A 31 2.25 7.61 -11.09
CA THR A 31 2.08 8.61 -12.14
C THR A 31 2.56 9.98 -11.63
N PRO A 32 2.73 10.99 -12.49
CA PRO A 32 3.16 12.31 -12.05
C PRO A 32 2.27 12.96 -10.97
N THR A 33 0.98 12.61 -10.90
CA THR A 33 0.06 13.13 -9.87
C THR A 33 0.39 12.59 -8.47
N ASP A 34 1.18 11.52 -8.37
CA ASP A 34 1.54 10.88 -7.12
C ASP A 34 2.77 11.51 -6.45
N VAL A 35 3.46 12.44 -7.13
CA VAL A 35 4.69 13.10 -6.65
C VAL A 35 4.53 13.69 -5.24
N PRO A 36 3.42 14.39 -4.88
CA PRO A 36 3.27 14.92 -3.53
C PRO A 36 3.23 13.83 -2.45
N PHE A 37 2.67 12.65 -2.74
CA PHE A 37 2.64 11.53 -1.79
C PHE A 37 4.02 10.90 -1.64
N ILE A 38 4.73 10.69 -2.76
CA ILE A 38 6.10 10.16 -2.75
C ILE A 38 7.03 11.10 -1.97
N HIS A 39 6.94 12.41 -2.21
CA HIS A 39 7.73 13.43 -1.50
C HIS A 39 7.49 13.39 0.02
N LYS A 40 6.22 13.36 0.45
CA LYS A 40 5.84 13.23 1.87
C LYS A 40 6.35 11.94 2.50
N LEU A 41 6.24 10.80 1.79
CA LEU A 41 6.72 9.50 2.30
C LEU A 41 8.26 9.48 2.45
N ILE A 42 9.00 10.03 1.48
CA ILE A 42 10.46 10.19 1.60
C ILE A 42 10.81 11.10 2.79
N HIS A 43 10.08 12.21 2.97
CA HIS A 43 10.28 13.09 4.11
C HIS A 43 10.02 12.38 5.44
N GLN A 44 8.94 11.61 5.57
CA GLN A 44 8.66 10.82 6.77
C GLN A 44 9.77 9.81 7.08
N MET A 45 10.33 9.15 6.05
CA MET A 45 11.49 8.28 6.20
C MET A 45 12.73 9.05 6.68
N ALA A 46 12.98 10.25 6.13
CA ALA A 46 14.08 11.10 6.58
C ALA A 46 13.91 11.59 8.03
N VAL A 47 12.67 11.85 8.47
CA VAL A 47 12.36 12.17 9.88
C VAL A 47 12.68 10.98 10.78
N PHE A 48 12.20 9.78 10.41
CA PHE A 48 12.42 8.56 11.17
C PHE A 48 13.92 8.24 11.34
N GLU A 49 14.69 8.34 10.25
CA GLU A 49 16.13 8.07 10.23
C GLU A 49 16.99 9.25 10.76
N ARG A 50 16.39 10.37 11.16
CA ARG A 50 17.08 11.61 11.57
C ARG A 50 18.00 12.22 10.49
N LEU A 51 17.64 12.02 9.23
CA LEU A 51 18.37 12.49 8.05
C LEU A 51 17.68 13.68 7.36
N THR A 52 16.77 14.39 8.04
CA THR A 52 16.04 15.54 7.47
C THR A 52 16.95 16.64 6.93
N HIS A 53 18.16 16.80 7.48
CA HIS A 53 19.17 17.74 7.00
C HIS A 53 19.73 17.38 5.62
N LEU A 54 19.61 16.12 5.19
CA LEU A 54 19.97 15.66 3.84
C LEU A 54 18.75 15.68 2.89
N PHE A 55 17.55 15.90 3.41
CA PHE A 55 16.33 15.94 2.61
C PHE A 55 16.21 17.29 1.89
N VAL A 56 16.79 17.35 0.69
CA VAL A 56 16.75 18.53 -0.20
C VAL A 56 15.83 18.33 -1.42
N ALA A 57 15.18 17.16 -1.51
CA ALA A 57 14.28 16.84 -2.61
C ALA A 57 13.10 17.81 -2.66
N THR A 58 12.77 18.29 -3.85
CA THR A 58 11.57 19.08 -4.13
C THR A 58 10.60 18.26 -4.97
N GLU A 59 9.31 18.57 -4.93
CA GLU A 59 8.32 17.89 -5.79
C GLU A 59 8.67 18.04 -7.27
N SER A 60 9.09 19.23 -7.72
CA SER A 60 9.51 19.44 -9.12
C SER A 60 10.76 18.65 -9.49
N GLY A 61 11.72 18.53 -8.58
CA GLY A 61 12.91 17.69 -8.76
C GLY A 61 12.54 16.22 -8.89
N LEU A 62 11.71 15.71 -7.97
CA LEU A 62 11.21 14.34 -8.02
C LEU A 62 10.43 14.06 -9.31
N ALA A 63 9.52 14.95 -9.71
CA ALA A 63 8.76 14.80 -10.96
C ALA A 63 9.70 14.64 -12.16
N SER A 64 10.73 15.49 -12.24
CA SER A 64 11.71 15.46 -13.34
C SER A 64 12.61 14.22 -13.30
N THR A 65 12.93 13.69 -12.12
CA THR A 65 13.79 12.51 -11.98
C THR A 65 13.04 11.20 -12.17
N LEU A 66 11.81 11.09 -11.63
CA LEU A 66 11.04 9.85 -11.61
C LEU A 66 10.24 9.62 -12.89
N PHE A 67 9.89 10.69 -13.64
CA PHE A 67 9.01 10.61 -14.80
C PHE A 67 9.64 11.16 -16.10
N ASN A 68 10.97 11.08 -16.24
CA ASN A 68 11.68 11.49 -17.47
C ASN A 68 11.69 10.43 -18.59
N SER A 69 11.30 9.19 -18.29
CA SER A 69 11.36 8.06 -19.22
C SER A 69 10.14 7.16 -19.02
N ARG A 70 9.92 6.23 -19.94
CA ARG A 70 8.88 5.21 -19.76
C ARG A 70 9.23 4.27 -18.60
N PRO A 71 8.22 3.67 -17.94
CA PRO A 71 8.44 2.63 -16.94
C PRO A 71 9.41 1.56 -17.44
N PHE A 72 10.22 1.03 -16.54
CA PHE A 72 11.24 -0.01 -16.75
C PHE A 72 12.44 0.37 -17.64
N GLN A 73 12.45 1.57 -18.25
CA GLN A 73 13.62 2.08 -18.99
C GLN A 73 14.56 2.92 -18.12
N ALA A 74 14.03 3.54 -17.08
CA ALA A 74 14.76 4.26 -16.04
C ALA A 74 14.13 3.97 -14.67
N VAL A 75 14.39 4.82 -13.68
CA VAL A 75 13.76 4.71 -12.34
C VAL A 75 12.26 4.52 -12.51
N THR A 76 11.75 3.43 -11.96
CA THR A 76 10.34 3.09 -11.97
C THR A 76 9.84 3.10 -10.54
N VAL A 77 8.67 3.68 -10.31
CA VAL A 77 8.11 3.77 -8.96
C VAL A 77 6.80 2.99 -8.94
N PHE A 78 6.70 2.10 -7.96
CA PHE A 78 5.44 1.44 -7.60
C PHE A 78 4.88 2.08 -6.35
N LEU A 79 3.57 2.31 -6.33
CA LEU A 79 2.84 2.67 -5.12
C LEU A 79 2.13 1.48 -4.53
N LEU A 80 2.15 1.39 -3.21
CA LEU A 80 1.25 0.56 -2.42
C LEU A 80 0.07 1.42 -1.99
N GLU A 81 -1.12 1.06 -2.45
CA GLU A 81 -2.37 1.62 -2.01
C GLU A 81 -3.15 0.62 -1.18
N ILE A 82 -3.86 1.10 -0.18
CA ILE A 82 -4.73 0.29 0.67
C ILE A 82 -6.12 0.92 0.77
N SER A 83 -7.15 0.10 0.88
CA SER A 83 -8.53 0.55 1.06
C SER A 83 -9.33 -0.48 1.89
N PRO A 84 -10.29 -0.04 2.72
CA PRO A 84 -11.26 -0.94 3.33
C PRO A 84 -12.29 -1.48 2.31
N SER A 85 -12.35 -0.91 1.11
CA SER A 85 -13.24 -1.33 0.02
C SER A 85 -12.45 -1.95 -1.13
N PRO A 86 -13.05 -2.88 -1.90
CA PRO A 86 -12.38 -3.49 -3.03
C PRO A 86 -12.10 -2.46 -4.14
N PHE A 87 -10.94 -2.58 -4.78
CA PHE A 87 -10.59 -1.75 -5.93
C PHE A 87 -11.40 -2.14 -7.18
N SER A 88 -11.83 -1.14 -7.96
CA SER A 88 -12.39 -1.38 -9.28
C SER A 88 -11.32 -1.91 -10.23
N THR A 89 -11.65 -2.98 -10.95
CA THR A 89 -10.75 -3.61 -11.93
C THR A 89 -10.54 -2.77 -13.20
N ASN A 90 -11.35 -1.73 -13.41
CA ASN A 90 -11.31 -0.87 -14.59
C ASN A 90 -10.31 0.28 -14.48
N ASP A 91 -9.75 0.57 -13.30
CA ASP A 91 -9.22 1.91 -13.03
C ASP A 91 -7.78 2.16 -13.48
N VAL A 92 -6.93 1.15 -13.71
CA VAL A 92 -5.50 1.41 -13.99
C VAL A 92 -4.86 0.29 -14.82
N SER A 93 -5.50 -0.15 -15.90
CA SER A 93 -4.81 -1.06 -16.84
C SER A 93 -3.98 -0.24 -17.82
N SER A 94 -2.67 -0.22 -17.61
CA SER A 94 -1.71 0.26 -18.61
C SER A 94 -1.20 -0.94 -19.42
N PRO A 95 -0.87 -0.77 -20.72
CA PRO A 95 -0.27 -1.87 -21.50
C PRO A 95 1.11 -2.30 -20.96
N GLU A 96 1.75 -1.46 -20.12
CA GLU A 96 3.09 -1.67 -19.60
C GLU A 96 3.11 -2.45 -18.28
N PHE A 97 2.02 -2.39 -17.50
CA PHE A 97 1.92 -3.07 -16.22
C PHE A 97 0.45 -3.28 -15.81
N THR A 98 0.15 -4.51 -15.38
CA THR A 98 -1.13 -4.86 -14.73
C THR A 98 -0.96 -4.72 -13.22
N PRO A 99 -1.77 -3.89 -12.54
CA PRO A 99 -1.72 -3.76 -11.09
C PRO A 99 -1.88 -5.10 -10.37
N PHE A 100 -1.17 -5.27 -9.26
CA PHE A 100 -1.32 -6.43 -8.39
C PHE A 100 -2.36 -6.10 -7.32
N LEU A 101 -3.37 -6.95 -7.16
CA LEU A 101 -4.44 -6.77 -6.18
C LEU A 101 -4.43 -7.93 -5.20
N GLU A 102 -4.48 -7.63 -3.92
CA GLU A 102 -4.54 -8.62 -2.84
C GLU A 102 -5.55 -8.24 -1.78
N THR A 103 -6.08 -9.26 -1.10
CA THR A 103 -6.98 -9.09 0.04
C THR A 103 -6.34 -9.68 1.28
N HIS A 104 -6.16 -8.84 2.29
CA HIS A 104 -5.58 -9.20 3.59
C HIS A 104 -6.67 -9.25 4.64
N LYS A 105 -6.55 -10.18 5.58
CA LYS A 105 -7.39 -10.21 6.78
C LYS A 105 -6.56 -9.67 7.94
N VAL A 106 -6.99 -8.54 8.50
CA VAL A 106 -6.32 -7.94 9.65
C VAL A 106 -7.16 -8.22 10.89
N ASP A 107 -6.51 -8.59 11.99
CA ASP A 107 -7.19 -8.90 13.26
C ASP A 107 -7.83 -7.66 13.89
N LEU A 108 -7.28 -6.47 13.61
CA LEU A 108 -7.74 -5.18 14.11
C LEU A 108 -7.87 -4.17 12.96
N PRO A 109 -8.78 -3.18 13.06
CA PRO A 109 -8.79 -2.05 12.13
C PRO A 109 -7.45 -1.31 12.17
N ILE A 110 -6.93 -0.95 10.99
CA ILE A 110 -5.74 -0.10 10.88
C ILE A 110 -6.20 1.36 11.05
N GLU A 111 -5.76 1.99 12.14
CA GLU A 111 -6.01 3.41 12.41
C GLU A 111 -4.69 4.17 12.37
N ASP A 112 -4.47 4.91 11.28
CA ASP A 112 -3.33 5.81 11.12
C ASP A 112 -3.81 7.26 11.29
N PRO A 113 -3.33 8.00 12.31
CA PRO A 113 -3.73 9.38 12.55
C PRO A 113 -3.36 10.34 11.40
N ASP A 114 -2.42 9.95 10.54
CA ASP A 114 -1.92 10.75 9.43
C ASP A 114 -2.51 10.32 8.07
N LYS A 115 -3.42 9.33 8.03
CA LYS A 115 -3.96 8.76 6.77
C LYS A 115 -4.51 9.82 5.81
N ASP A 116 -5.14 10.86 6.33
CA ASP A 116 -5.80 11.91 5.54
C ASP A 116 -4.80 12.72 4.69
N LYS A 117 -3.51 12.72 5.07
CA LYS A 117 -2.44 13.37 4.31
C LYS A 117 -2.08 12.60 3.04
N PHE A 118 -2.52 11.35 2.93
CA PHE A 118 -2.17 10.36 1.90
C PHE A 118 -3.37 9.84 1.11
N LEU A 119 -4.52 10.53 1.19
CA LEU A 119 -5.70 10.25 0.36
C LEU A 119 -5.58 10.98 -0.98
N PRO A 120 -5.44 10.28 -2.13
CA PRO A 120 -5.50 10.89 -3.46
C PRO A 120 -6.90 11.40 -3.78
N ASP A 121 -7.90 10.61 -3.39
CA ASP A 121 -9.31 10.90 -3.58
C ASP A 121 -10.08 10.56 -2.30
N LYS A 122 -10.70 11.57 -1.69
CA LYS A 122 -11.48 11.42 -0.46
C LYS A 122 -12.75 10.59 -0.66
N LEU A 123 -13.20 10.39 -1.90
CA LEU A 123 -14.42 9.67 -2.20
C LEU A 123 -14.26 8.15 -2.05
N ASN A 124 -13.06 7.62 -2.31
CA ASN A 124 -12.82 6.19 -2.45
C ASN A 124 -12.06 5.57 -1.25
N ASP A 125 -11.72 6.38 -0.23
CA ASP A 125 -10.96 5.96 0.97
C ASP A 125 -9.72 5.10 0.64
N VAL A 126 -9.04 5.47 -0.45
CA VAL A 126 -7.81 4.84 -0.90
C VAL A 126 -6.64 5.62 -0.31
N VAL A 127 -5.81 4.98 0.47
CA VAL A 127 -4.63 5.59 1.11
C VAL A 127 -3.37 5.10 0.39
N VAL A 128 -2.47 6.03 0.04
CA VAL A 128 -1.11 5.69 -0.41
C VAL A 128 -0.28 5.34 0.82
N ALA A 129 -0.08 4.04 1.06
CA ALA A 129 0.59 3.52 2.24
C ALA A 129 2.11 3.40 2.08
N GLY A 130 2.62 3.42 0.85
CA GLY A 130 4.05 3.25 0.60
C GLY A 130 4.42 3.34 -0.88
N PHE A 131 5.73 3.27 -1.13
CA PHE A 131 6.28 3.22 -2.48
C PHE A 131 7.54 2.36 -2.54
N VAL A 132 7.87 1.86 -3.73
CA VAL A 132 9.13 1.16 -4.02
C VAL A 132 9.76 1.77 -5.26
N LEU A 133 11.06 2.06 -5.21
CA LEU A 133 11.86 2.48 -6.36
C LEU A 133 12.55 1.26 -6.98
N PHE A 134 12.43 1.12 -8.29
CA PHE A 134 13.11 0.14 -9.10
C PHE A 134 14.09 0.84 -10.03
N PHE A 135 15.37 0.50 -9.92
CA PHE A 135 16.45 1.03 -10.76
C PHE A 135 16.88 -0.06 -11.75
N PRO A 136 16.54 0.05 -13.05
CA PRO A 136 16.73 -1.04 -14.00
C PRO A 136 18.20 -1.43 -14.23
N ASN A 137 19.17 -0.56 -13.92
CA ASN A 137 20.60 -0.86 -14.01
C ASN A 137 21.39 -0.29 -12.83
N CYS A 138 21.57 -1.08 -11.77
CA CYS A 138 22.50 -0.81 -10.67
C CYS A 138 23.96 -1.16 -11.01
N TRP A 139 24.24 -1.91 -12.09
CA TRP A 139 25.58 -2.43 -12.36
C TRP A 139 26.61 -1.39 -12.82
N ASN A 140 26.20 -0.27 -13.43
CA ASN A 140 27.16 0.74 -13.90
C ASN A 140 27.55 1.77 -12.82
N CYS A 141 26.85 1.84 -11.68
CA CYS A 141 27.15 2.79 -10.60
C CYS A 141 28.20 2.29 -9.59
N ILE A 142 28.70 1.07 -9.73
CA ILE A 142 29.66 0.45 -8.79
C ILE A 142 31.09 0.44 -9.37
N LEU A 143 31.27 0.90 -10.61
CA LEU A 143 32.58 0.86 -11.31
C LEU A 143 33.12 2.24 -11.74
N ASP A 144 32.44 3.35 -11.40
CA ASP A 144 32.92 4.71 -11.63
C ASP A 144 33.23 5.43 -10.31
#